data_AF-A0A1A0IYV2-F1
#
_entry.id   AF-A0A1A0IYV2-F1
#
_cell.length_a   1.000
_cell.length_b   1.000
_cell.length_c   1.000
_cell.angle_alpha   90.00
_cell.angle_beta   90.00
_cell.angle_gamma   90.00
#
_symmetry.space_group_name_H-M   'P 1'
#
loop_
_entity.id
_entity.type
_entity.pdbx_description
1 polymer ?
#
loop_
_entity_poly.entity_id
_entity_poly.type
_entity_poly.pdbx_seq_one_letter_code
_entity_poly.pdbx_strand_id
1 'polypeptide(L)'
;MSSDYTHLFPTTPATRPLVVGIDLRTLGATATDYPELLTILRRDVVTPKLILRRDDDPQLAKPWLRACEIDEIHTLSWTDQQSAARMADALEFTVSTTCGGQKTGWRKCHLFDIYPVLDANAAATADLSSTERIDAAVLAAAGYGLGADVIVSLASTVGRADVADNDIVTTVTPDDLQAVFGHYLRMTGNRKIAEIRSGNVVSTMQPPSMTELYNIGVAALVPFLDTLRLTALMLGKMEAVAEIESLFTRLRRAARALDEVLAALSRTNGRDAIPSADTLEFVSEAFDRELLYLIAVFDTYGRIYLRWLDPSSTRQLRKSLHSEKTLIDYVDPNYPDPSTAGQLQRIHELQRFAFTCSELRNRIHDTLLPTGAFQNRTYGGAQAVAIDFTSAGIELTQQQVDRLGVWEATAANQVFMPPTVVADVATTAVELFTAAAEYVDVFSRLILTSIPAQAPNADDLLGKVTDTGTPIPSPHPVEQHYRRMFGWRVN
;
A
#
# COMPACT_ATOMS: atom_id res chain seq x y z
N MET A 1 -26.22 22.03 -3.18
CA MET A 1 -25.27 22.43 -2.13
C MET A 1 -24.32 21.26 -1.97
N SER A 2 -23.10 21.38 -2.50
CA SER A 2 -22.00 20.51 -2.06
C SER A 2 -21.84 20.80 -0.57
N SER A 3 -21.99 19.82 0.31
CA SER A 3 -21.42 19.97 1.64
C SER A 3 -19.93 20.27 1.45
N ASP A 4 -19.37 21.20 2.23
CA ASP A 4 -17.93 21.40 2.27
C ASP A 4 -17.30 20.08 2.75
N TYR A 5 -16.82 19.29 1.79
CA TYR A 5 -16.27 17.99 2.07
C TYR A 5 -14.90 18.17 2.71
N THR A 6 -14.74 17.71 3.95
CA THR A 6 -13.45 17.75 4.63
C THR A 6 -12.62 16.52 4.22
N HIS A 7 -11.41 16.71 3.70
CA HIS A 7 -10.48 15.62 3.41
C HIS A 7 -10.28 14.72 4.65
N LEU A 8 -10.02 13.42 4.45
CA LEU A 8 -9.75 12.50 5.55
C LEU A 8 -8.46 12.90 6.31
N PHE A 9 -7.43 13.31 5.57
CA PHE A 9 -6.16 13.81 6.10
C PHE A 9 -5.90 15.26 5.63
N PRO A 10 -6.59 16.25 6.23
CA PRO A 10 -6.39 17.65 5.87
C PRO A 10 -5.01 18.14 6.31
N THR A 11 -4.52 19.20 5.66
CA THR A 11 -3.26 19.88 6.01
C THR A 11 -3.34 20.62 7.35
N THR A 12 -4.55 20.86 7.86
CA THR A 12 -4.82 21.44 9.18
C THR A 12 -5.46 20.40 10.11
N PRO A 13 -5.23 20.46 11.43
CA PRO A 13 -5.68 19.41 12.36
C PRO A 13 -7.19 19.43 12.57
N ALA A 14 -7.90 18.61 11.79
CA ALA A 14 -9.29 18.23 12.03
C ALA A 14 -9.53 16.82 11.47
N THR A 15 -9.07 15.79 12.19
CA THR A 15 -9.33 14.40 11.81
C THR A 15 -10.79 14.06 12.08
N ARG A 16 -11.55 13.79 11.02
CA ARG A 16 -12.93 13.28 11.09
C ARG A 16 -12.96 11.75 11.06
N PRO A 17 -14.08 11.09 11.44
CA PRO A 17 -14.25 9.65 11.27
C PRO A 17 -14.04 9.18 9.83
N LEU A 18 -13.54 7.95 9.68
CA LEU A 18 -13.44 7.25 8.40
C LEU A 18 -14.84 6.87 7.92
N VAL A 19 -15.24 7.33 6.73
CA VAL A 19 -16.55 7.01 6.15
C VAL A 19 -16.41 5.79 5.25
N VAL A 20 -17.09 4.70 5.61
CA VAL A 20 -16.99 3.41 4.90
C VAL A 20 -18.31 3.10 4.21
N GLY A 21 -18.31 3.10 2.88
CA GLY A 21 -19.42 2.63 2.07
C GLY A 21 -19.49 1.11 2.07
N ILE A 22 -20.69 0.53 2.18
CA ILE A 22 -20.89 -0.93 2.19
C ILE A 22 -21.84 -1.31 1.05
N ASP A 23 -21.32 -2.00 0.04
CA ASP A 23 -22.10 -2.48 -1.10
C ASP A 23 -22.86 -3.76 -0.74
N LEU A 24 -24.12 -3.60 -0.35
CA LEU A 24 -24.95 -4.73 0.11
C LEU A 24 -25.34 -5.70 -0.99
N ARG A 25 -25.28 -5.29 -2.26
CA ARG A 25 -25.59 -6.18 -3.39
C ARG A 25 -24.60 -7.32 -3.49
N THR A 26 -23.32 -7.03 -3.26
CA THR A 26 -22.25 -8.03 -3.36
C THR A 26 -22.01 -8.75 -2.04
N LEU A 27 -22.17 -8.08 -0.90
CA LEU A 27 -21.98 -8.69 0.42
C LEU A 27 -23.18 -9.52 0.90
N GLY A 28 -24.37 -9.30 0.34
CA GLY A 28 -25.58 -10.03 0.70
C GLY A 28 -26.16 -9.65 2.08
N ALA A 29 -27.13 -10.43 2.56
CA ALA A 29 -27.86 -10.13 3.79
C ALA A 29 -27.15 -10.58 5.08
N THR A 30 -26.12 -11.43 5.00
CA THR A 30 -25.58 -12.14 6.17
C THR A 30 -24.38 -11.40 6.75
N ALA A 31 -24.62 -10.32 7.49
CA ALA A 31 -23.54 -9.53 8.10
C ALA A 31 -22.59 -10.34 9.01
N THR A 32 -23.09 -11.43 9.62
CA THR A 32 -22.31 -12.32 10.51
C THR A 32 -21.22 -13.11 9.79
N ASP A 33 -21.28 -13.20 8.46
CA ASP A 33 -20.24 -13.86 7.66
C ASP A 33 -18.94 -13.02 7.62
N TYR A 34 -19.00 -11.75 8.05
CA TYR A 34 -17.87 -10.81 8.05
C TYR A 34 -17.55 -10.28 9.46
N PRO A 35 -17.12 -11.14 10.41
CA PRO A 35 -16.90 -10.73 11.81
C PRO A 35 -15.77 -9.69 11.96
N GLU A 36 -14.72 -9.77 11.15
CA GLU A 36 -13.60 -8.82 11.18
C GLU A 36 -14.04 -7.43 10.68
N LEU A 37 -14.78 -7.40 9.56
CA LEU A 37 -15.41 -6.18 9.03
C LEU A 37 -16.32 -5.52 10.08
N LEU A 38 -17.22 -6.28 10.71
CA LEU A 38 -18.10 -5.75 11.76
C LEU A 38 -17.33 -5.18 12.96
N THR A 39 -16.18 -5.75 13.28
CA THR A 39 -15.32 -5.23 14.36
C THR A 39 -14.78 -3.84 14.01
N ILE A 40 -14.47 -3.57 12.74
CA ILE A 40 -14.05 -2.26 12.24
C ILE A 40 -15.24 -1.29 12.17
N LEU A 41 -16.37 -1.71 11.61
CA LEU A 41 -17.52 -0.83 11.36
C LEU A 41 -18.18 -0.31 12.65
N ARG A 42 -18.03 -1.05 13.76
CA ARG A 42 -18.53 -0.66 15.09
C ARG A 42 -17.59 0.28 15.87
N ARG A 43 -16.45 0.63 15.30
CA ARG A 43 -15.49 1.55 15.95
C ARG A 43 -16.11 2.95 15.95
N ASP A 44 -15.96 3.66 17.06
CA ASP A 44 -16.39 5.06 17.24
C ASP A 44 -15.75 6.04 16.24
N VAL A 45 -14.62 5.66 15.66
CA VAL A 45 -13.89 6.41 14.64
C VAL A 45 -14.28 6.04 13.19
N VAL A 46 -15.32 5.23 13.00
CA VAL A 46 -15.83 4.80 11.69
C VAL A 46 -17.30 5.23 11.54
N THR A 47 -17.67 5.70 10.36
CA THR A 47 -19.05 6.00 9.99
C THR A 47 -19.47 5.08 8.83
N PRO A 48 -20.16 3.97 9.12
CA PRO A 48 -20.66 3.08 8.08
C PRO A 48 -21.81 3.72 7.30
N LYS A 49 -21.80 3.52 5.97
CA LYS A 49 -22.84 3.98 5.04
C LYS A 49 -23.30 2.79 4.20
N LEU A 50 -24.48 2.25 4.51
CA LEU A 50 -25.05 1.12 3.78
C LEU A 50 -25.56 1.60 2.42
N ILE A 51 -25.12 0.96 1.34
CA ILE A 51 -25.49 1.28 -0.04
C ILE A 51 -26.35 0.13 -0.58
N LEU A 52 -27.58 0.46 -0.96
CA LEU A 52 -28.48 -0.40 -1.74
C LEU A 52 -28.71 0.22 -3.10
N ARG A 53 -28.83 -0.59 -4.15
CA ARG A 53 -29.34 -0.15 -5.44
C ARG A 53 -30.87 -0.11 -5.44
N ARG A 54 -31.47 0.71 -6.30
CA ARG A 54 -32.93 0.91 -6.37
C ARG A 54 -33.70 -0.39 -6.62
N ASP A 55 -33.10 -1.31 -7.35
CA ASP A 55 -33.61 -2.62 -7.74
C ASP A 55 -33.32 -3.73 -6.71
N ASP A 56 -32.49 -3.46 -5.70
CA ASP A 56 -32.14 -4.46 -4.69
C ASP A 56 -33.29 -4.69 -3.69
N ASP A 57 -33.35 -5.88 -3.10
CA ASP A 57 -34.31 -6.21 -2.04
C ASP A 57 -34.01 -5.40 -0.76
N PRO A 58 -34.95 -4.57 -0.26
CA PRO A 58 -34.76 -3.83 0.99
C PRO A 58 -34.50 -4.71 2.22
N GLN A 59 -34.83 -6.01 2.17
CA GLN A 59 -34.53 -6.94 3.27
C GLN A 59 -33.02 -7.15 3.47
N LEU A 60 -32.19 -6.92 2.44
CA LEU A 60 -30.73 -7.06 2.54
C LEU A 60 -30.15 -6.18 3.65
N ALA A 61 -30.69 -4.98 3.88
CA ALA A 61 -30.14 -4.04 4.84
C ALA A 61 -30.49 -4.35 6.30
N LYS A 62 -31.56 -5.10 6.60
CA LYS A 62 -32.02 -5.29 7.99
C LYS A 62 -30.98 -5.92 8.91
N PRO A 63 -30.25 -6.98 8.51
CA PRO A 63 -29.21 -7.56 9.36
C PRO A 63 -28.02 -6.62 9.54
N TRP A 64 -27.66 -5.86 8.50
CA TRP A 64 -26.57 -4.89 8.54
C TRP A 64 -26.86 -3.69 9.43
N LEU A 65 -28.08 -3.13 9.39
CA LEU A 65 -28.51 -2.06 10.30
C LEU A 65 -28.35 -2.48 11.78
N ARG A 66 -28.83 -3.68 12.11
CA ARG A 66 -28.71 -4.24 13.46
C ARG A 66 -27.27 -4.53 13.84
N ALA A 67 -26.49 -5.09 12.92
CA ALA A 67 -25.10 -5.45 13.17
C ALA A 67 -24.22 -4.20 13.35
N CYS A 68 -24.40 -3.17 12.54
CA CYS A 68 -23.63 -1.93 12.60
C CYS A 68 -24.16 -0.92 13.63
N GLU A 69 -25.32 -1.18 14.24
CA GLU A 69 -25.97 -0.27 15.21
C GLU A 69 -26.26 1.12 14.62
N ILE A 70 -26.78 1.14 13.38
CA ILE A 70 -27.15 2.35 12.65
C ILE A 70 -28.58 2.26 12.10
N ASP A 71 -29.13 3.41 11.73
CA ASP A 71 -30.51 3.55 11.26
C ASP A 71 -30.63 4.00 9.80
N GLU A 72 -29.52 4.39 9.17
CA GLU A 72 -29.51 4.98 7.83
C GLU A 72 -29.19 3.96 6.73
N ILE A 73 -29.91 4.05 5.62
CA ILE A 73 -29.61 3.35 4.37
C ILE A 73 -29.61 4.35 3.23
N HIS A 74 -28.63 4.22 2.34
CA HIS A 74 -28.54 5.02 1.13
C HIS A 74 -29.00 4.21 -0.07
N THR A 75 -30.08 4.65 -0.72
CA THR A 75 -30.57 4.04 -1.96
C THR A 75 -29.97 4.77 -3.16
N LEU A 76 -29.28 4.00 -3.98
CA LEU A 76 -28.61 4.40 -5.20
C LEU A 76 -29.54 4.26 -6.39
N SER A 77 -29.69 5.34 -7.16
CA SER A 77 -30.43 5.36 -8.41
C SER A 77 -29.56 6.01 -9.49
N TRP A 78 -29.48 5.40 -10.66
CA TRP A 78 -28.74 5.94 -11.80
C TRP A 78 -29.56 5.87 -13.09
N THR A 79 -29.16 6.68 -14.08
CA THR A 79 -29.68 6.61 -15.45
C THR A 79 -29.29 5.26 -16.06
N ASP A 80 -30.28 4.52 -16.57
CA ASP A 80 -30.05 3.27 -17.28
C ASP A 80 -29.22 3.50 -18.55
N GLN A 81 -28.44 2.49 -18.96
CA GLN A 81 -27.51 2.59 -20.09
C GLN A 81 -28.22 2.96 -21.40
N GLN A 82 -29.45 2.49 -21.61
CA GLN A 82 -30.21 2.76 -22.83
C GLN A 82 -30.71 4.21 -22.91
N SER A 83 -30.88 4.85 -21.76
CA SER A 83 -31.33 6.25 -21.64
C SER A 83 -30.17 7.22 -21.33
N ALA A 84 -28.94 6.72 -21.24
CA ALA A 84 -27.76 7.55 -21.01
C ALA A 84 -27.52 8.49 -22.20
N ALA A 85 -27.23 9.75 -21.90
CA ALA A 85 -26.85 10.72 -22.93
C ALA A 85 -25.42 10.44 -23.42
N ARG A 86 -25.04 11.04 -24.54
CA ARG A 86 -23.64 11.07 -25.00
C ARG A 86 -23.04 12.45 -24.77
N MET A 87 -21.83 12.48 -24.23
CA MET A 87 -20.97 13.67 -24.19
C MET A 87 -19.68 13.35 -24.95
N ALA A 88 -19.60 13.82 -26.20
CA ALA A 88 -18.61 13.35 -27.16
C ALA A 88 -18.63 11.80 -27.22
N ASP A 89 -17.50 11.15 -26.97
CA ASP A 89 -17.36 9.68 -27.02
C ASP A 89 -17.77 8.99 -25.71
N ALA A 90 -18.06 9.74 -24.65
CA ALA A 90 -18.46 9.17 -23.36
C ALA A 90 -20.00 9.02 -23.25
N LEU A 91 -20.45 7.90 -22.67
CA LEU A 91 -21.77 7.77 -22.07
C LEU A 91 -21.83 8.61 -20.80
N GLU A 92 -22.83 9.47 -20.70
CA GLU A 92 -23.11 10.29 -19.52
C GLU A 92 -24.32 9.72 -18.76
N PHE A 93 -24.09 9.34 -17.51
CA PHE A 93 -25.14 8.87 -16.59
C PHE A 93 -25.18 9.75 -15.34
N THR A 94 -26.40 10.00 -14.85
CA THR A 94 -26.60 10.69 -13.58
C THR A 94 -26.77 9.65 -12.48
N VAL A 95 -25.93 9.74 -11.45
CA VAL A 95 -26.00 8.93 -10.24
C VAL A 95 -26.56 9.78 -9.12
N SER A 96 -27.48 9.24 -8.34
CA SER A 96 -28.09 9.91 -7.19
C SER A 96 -28.24 8.97 -6.02
N THR A 97 -28.00 9.49 -4.82
CA THR A 97 -28.20 8.78 -3.56
C THR A 97 -29.30 9.46 -2.76
N THR A 98 -30.19 8.65 -2.19
CA THR A 98 -31.27 9.11 -1.31
C THR A 98 -31.18 8.42 0.05
N CYS A 99 -31.54 9.15 1.11
CA CYS A 99 -31.66 8.63 2.47
C CYS A 99 -32.99 9.13 3.05
N GLY A 100 -33.82 8.23 3.59
CA GLY A 100 -35.13 8.62 4.14
C GLY A 100 -36.04 9.36 3.14
N GLY A 101 -35.90 9.08 1.84
CA GLY A 101 -36.64 9.76 0.76
C GLY A 101 -36.09 11.14 0.36
N GLN A 102 -35.07 11.66 1.05
CA GLN A 102 -34.39 12.90 0.69
C GLN A 102 -33.15 12.61 -0.16
N LYS A 103 -32.91 13.43 -1.19
CA LYS A 103 -31.71 13.32 -2.03
C LYS A 103 -30.49 13.86 -1.28
N THR A 104 -29.55 12.97 -0.96
CA THR A 104 -28.34 13.29 -0.19
C THR A 104 -27.14 13.60 -1.08
N GLY A 105 -27.11 13.08 -2.31
CA GLY A 105 -26.02 13.30 -3.25
C GLY A 105 -26.43 13.12 -4.70
N TRP A 106 -25.67 13.72 -5.62
CA TRP A 106 -25.73 13.40 -7.04
C TRP A 106 -24.45 13.75 -7.77
N ARG A 107 -24.18 13.02 -8.84
CA ARG A 107 -23.03 13.24 -9.72
C ARG A 107 -23.36 12.83 -11.15
N LYS A 108 -22.79 13.53 -12.12
CA LYS A 108 -22.70 13.06 -13.51
C LYS A 108 -21.40 12.31 -13.70
N CYS A 109 -21.49 11.18 -14.36
CA CYS A 109 -20.36 10.28 -14.58
C CYS A 109 -20.22 10.04 -16.06
N HIS A 110 -18.97 9.87 -16.50
CA HIS A 110 -18.62 9.70 -17.90
C HIS A 110 -17.91 8.36 -18.06
N LEU A 111 -18.49 7.47 -18.86
CA LEU A 111 -17.90 6.19 -19.21
C LEU A 111 -17.66 6.13 -20.71
N PHE A 112 -16.43 5.88 -21.11
CA PHE A 112 -16.06 5.66 -22.51
C PHE A 112 -16.25 4.17 -22.83
N ASP A 113 -17.39 3.83 -23.44
CA ASP A 113 -17.80 2.44 -23.68
C ASP A 113 -17.04 1.73 -24.81
N ILE A 114 -16.28 2.47 -25.64
CA ILE A 114 -15.38 1.90 -26.65
C ILE A 114 -14.21 1.14 -26.02
N TYR A 115 -13.79 1.58 -24.84
CA TYR A 115 -12.60 1.06 -24.19
C TYR A 115 -12.75 -0.37 -23.64
N PRO A 116 -13.84 -0.74 -22.94
CA PRO A 116 -14.12 -2.14 -22.62
C PRO A 116 -14.05 -3.09 -23.84
N VAL A 117 -14.44 -2.61 -25.02
CA VAL A 117 -14.38 -3.37 -26.28
C VAL A 117 -12.92 -3.52 -26.76
N LEU A 118 -12.09 -2.49 -26.62
CA LEU A 118 -10.67 -2.56 -26.97
C LEU A 118 -9.89 -3.47 -26.01
N ASP A 119 -10.18 -3.40 -24.72
CA ASP A 119 -9.59 -4.27 -23.69
C ASP A 119 -9.91 -5.75 -23.92
N ALA A 120 -11.17 -6.08 -24.18
CA ALA A 120 -11.59 -7.45 -24.48
C ALA A 120 -10.90 -8.01 -25.74
N ASN A 121 -10.45 -7.14 -26.64
CA ASN A 121 -9.68 -7.54 -27.82
C ASN A 121 -8.18 -7.69 -27.54
N ALA A 122 -7.67 -7.16 -26.42
CA ALA A 122 -6.25 -7.12 -26.07
C ALA A 122 -5.83 -8.11 -24.96
N ALA A 123 -6.76 -8.55 -24.10
CA ALA A 123 -6.44 -9.38 -22.92
C ALA A 123 -6.71 -10.89 -23.10
N ALA A 124 -5.91 -11.73 -22.43
CA ALA A 124 -6.02 -13.20 -22.43
C ALA A 124 -6.62 -13.79 -21.13
N THR A 125 -7.13 -12.96 -20.20
CA THR A 125 -7.64 -13.39 -18.88
C THR A 125 -8.96 -12.71 -18.51
N ALA A 126 -9.96 -13.52 -18.13
CA ALA A 126 -11.29 -13.20 -17.57
C ALA A 126 -11.78 -11.75 -17.79
N ASP A 127 -12.37 -11.53 -18.97
CA ASP A 127 -12.96 -10.26 -19.37
C ASP A 127 -14.08 -9.81 -18.42
N LEU A 128 -13.96 -8.58 -17.91
CA LEU A 128 -15.08 -7.88 -17.29
C LEU A 128 -16.09 -7.47 -18.37
N SER A 129 -17.36 -7.76 -18.13
CA SER A 129 -18.45 -7.28 -18.95
C SER A 129 -18.59 -5.75 -18.85
N SER A 130 -19.18 -5.13 -19.89
CA SER A 130 -19.51 -3.70 -19.86
C SER A 130 -20.40 -3.33 -18.66
N THR A 131 -21.29 -4.22 -18.24
CA THR A 131 -22.16 -4.05 -17.07
C THR A 131 -21.36 -3.96 -15.77
N GLU A 132 -20.37 -4.85 -15.57
CA GLU A 132 -19.52 -4.81 -14.36
C GLU A 132 -18.71 -3.51 -14.27
N ARG A 133 -18.25 -2.98 -15.40
CA ARG A 133 -17.54 -1.69 -15.45
C ARG A 133 -18.47 -0.50 -15.20
N ILE A 134 -19.68 -0.51 -15.76
CA ILE A 134 -20.71 0.50 -15.43
C ILE A 134 -21.03 0.47 -13.94
N ASP A 135 -21.19 -0.73 -13.38
CA ASP A 135 -21.48 -0.92 -11.96
C ASP A 135 -20.38 -0.35 -11.06
N ALA A 136 -19.10 -0.55 -11.43
CA ALA A 136 -17.97 0.04 -10.73
C ALA A 136 -18.00 1.57 -10.79
N ALA A 137 -18.24 2.16 -11.97
CA ALA A 137 -18.33 3.61 -12.13
C ALA A 137 -19.50 4.22 -11.34
N VAL A 138 -20.66 3.56 -11.36
CA VAL A 138 -21.85 3.95 -10.59
C VAL A 138 -21.56 3.88 -9.08
N LEU A 139 -20.90 2.82 -8.61
CA LEU A 139 -20.55 2.65 -7.20
C LEU A 139 -19.52 3.69 -6.73
N ALA A 140 -18.47 3.93 -7.50
CA ALA A 140 -17.45 4.93 -7.20
C ALA A 140 -18.06 6.35 -7.13
N ALA A 141 -18.94 6.67 -8.07
CA ALA A 141 -19.68 7.94 -8.06
C ALA A 141 -20.64 8.08 -6.88
N ALA A 142 -21.31 6.98 -6.50
CA ALA A 142 -22.17 6.94 -5.32
C ALA A 142 -21.37 7.18 -4.05
N GLY A 143 -20.28 6.43 -3.85
CA GLY A 143 -19.39 6.59 -2.70
C GLY A 143 -18.86 8.01 -2.62
N TYR A 144 -18.44 8.59 -3.74
CA TYR A 144 -18.00 9.98 -3.80
C TYR A 144 -19.10 10.94 -3.33
N GLY A 145 -20.32 10.78 -3.85
CA GLY A 145 -21.47 11.63 -3.51
C GLY A 145 -21.93 11.46 -2.05
N LEU A 146 -21.67 10.30 -1.45
CA LEU A 146 -21.87 10.03 -0.02
C LEU A 146 -20.73 10.53 0.85
N GLY A 147 -19.61 10.94 0.24
CA GLY A 147 -18.41 11.31 0.96
C GLY A 147 -17.65 10.13 1.56
N ALA A 148 -17.86 8.91 1.04
CA ALA A 148 -17.10 7.74 1.43
C ALA A 148 -15.61 7.93 1.13
N ASP A 149 -14.77 7.45 2.04
CA ASP A 149 -13.32 7.38 1.87
C ASP A 149 -12.93 6.07 1.20
N VAL A 150 -13.68 5.02 1.49
CA VAL A 150 -13.49 3.65 0.99
C VAL A 150 -14.84 2.96 0.84
N ILE A 151 -14.96 2.10 -0.16
CA ILE A 151 -16.13 1.23 -0.37
C ILE A 151 -15.71 -0.22 -0.17
N VAL A 152 -16.49 -0.98 0.58
CA VAL A 152 -16.31 -2.43 0.74
C VAL A 152 -17.27 -3.15 -0.20
N SER A 153 -16.73 -3.98 -1.09
CA SER A 153 -17.50 -4.75 -2.09
C SER A 153 -16.81 -6.09 -2.39
N LEU A 154 -17.58 -7.06 -2.88
CA LEU A 154 -17.08 -8.31 -3.47
C LEU A 154 -17.24 -8.36 -4.99
N ALA A 155 -17.45 -7.20 -5.64
CA ALA A 155 -17.51 -7.13 -7.10
C ALA A 155 -16.22 -7.63 -7.75
N SER A 156 -16.32 -8.20 -8.94
CA SER A 156 -15.20 -8.67 -9.76
C SER A 156 -14.22 -7.55 -10.17
N THR A 157 -14.62 -6.29 -10.00
CA THR A 157 -13.85 -5.09 -10.32
C THR A 157 -12.95 -4.60 -9.18
N VAL A 158 -13.13 -5.10 -7.95
CA VAL A 158 -12.41 -4.64 -6.76
C VAL A 158 -10.91 -4.91 -6.88
N GLY A 159 -10.08 -3.92 -6.53
CA GLY A 159 -8.62 -4.03 -6.53
C GLY A 159 -7.97 -4.18 -7.92
N ARG A 160 -8.75 -4.10 -8.99
CA ARG A 160 -8.26 -4.19 -10.37
C ARG A 160 -7.69 -2.85 -10.82
N ALA A 161 -6.42 -2.86 -11.22
CA ALA A 161 -5.74 -1.71 -11.79
C ALA A 161 -6.29 -1.31 -13.16
N ASP A 162 -6.93 -2.24 -13.88
CA ASP A 162 -7.57 -2.00 -15.18
C ASP A 162 -8.99 -1.39 -15.09
N VAL A 163 -9.42 -0.98 -13.88
CA VAL A 163 -10.70 -0.33 -13.61
C VAL A 163 -10.45 1.00 -12.89
N ALA A 164 -10.34 2.10 -13.64
CA ALA A 164 -9.93 3.39 -13.08
C ALA A 164 -10.96 4.02 -12.13
N ASP A 165 -12.22 3.58 -12.16
CA ASP A 165 -13.24 4.04 -11.21
C ASP A 165 -12.87 3.71 -9.76
N ASN A 166 -12.05 2.67 -9.54
CA ASN A 166 -11.49 2.33 -8.23
C ASN A 166 -10.61 3.45 -7.65
N ASP A 167 -10.10 4.37 -8.48
CA ASP A 167 -9.26 5.49 -8.04
C ASP A 167 -10.07 6.75 -7.70
N ILE A 168 -11.36 6.79 -8.05
CA ILE A 168 -12.26 7.88 -7.65
C ILE A 168 -12.62 7.74 -6.17
N VAL A 169 -13.02 6.53 -5.76
CA VAL A 169 -13.14 6.12 -4.36
C VAL A 169 -12.60 4.71 -4.25
N THR A 170 -11.57 4.54 -3.42
CA THR A 170 -10.91 3.26 -3.22
C THR A 170 -11.94 2.19 -2.85
N THR A 171 -12.05 1.16 -3.69
CA THR A 171 -12.93 0.02 -3.44
C THR A 171 -12.09 -1.19 -3.07
N VAL A 172 -12.42 -1.82 -1.94
CA VAL A 172 -11.64 -2.89 -1.32
C VAL A 172 -12.53 -4.08 -0.95
N THR A 173 -11.93 -5.26 -0.79
CA THR A 173 -12.61 -6.41 -0.22
C THR A 173 -12.79 -6.22 1.29
N PRO A 174 -13.65 -7.01 1.96
CA PRO A 174 -13.73 -7.01 3.42
C PRO A 174 -12.38 -7.22 4.13
N ASP A 175 -11.52 -8.08 3.59
CA ASP A 175 -10.21 -8.40 4.18
C ASP A 175 -9.22 -7.24 4.00
N ASP A 176 -9.26 -6.58 2.84
CA ASP A 176 -8.37 -5.46 2.51
C ASP A 176 -8.72 -4.17 3.28
N LEU A 177 -9.95 -4.03 3.79
CA LEU A 177 -10.34 -2.89 4.62
C LEU A 177 -9.45 -2.76 5.86
N GLN A 178 -8.93 -3.86 6.40
CA GLN A 178 -8.11 -3.82 7.61
C GLN A 178 -6.83 -2.99 7.43
N ALA A 179 -6.21 -3.05 6.25
CA ALA A 179 -5.03 -2.26 5.92
C ALA A 179 -5.38 -0.76 5.82
N VAL A 180 -6.50 -0.43 5.17
CA VAL A 180 -7.01 0.96 5.06
C VAL A 180 -7.34 1.53 6.44
N PHE A 181 -8.02 0.75 7.28
CA PHE A 181 -8.35 1.16 8.63
C PHE A 181 -7.09 1.35 9.49
N GLY A 182 -6.11 0.46 9.38
CA GLY A 182 -4.86 0.62 10.11
C GLY A 182 -4.04 1.80 9.66
N HIS A 183 -4.00 2.09 8.36
CA HIS A 183 -3.44 3.35 7.84
C HIS A 183 -4.12 4.57 8.46
N TYR A 184 -5.46 4.59 8.50
CA TYR A 184 -6.22 5.64 9.18
C TYR A 184 -5.87 5.78 10.67
N LEU A 185 -5.77 4.68 11.42
CA LEU A 185 -5.35 4.74 12.82
C LEU A 185 -3.95 5.32 12.99
N ARG A 186 -3.01 4.96 12.11
CA ARG A 186 -1.63 5.46 12.17
C ARG A 186 -1.54 6.95 11.88
N MET A 187 -2.25 7.42 10.86
CA MET A 187 -2.27 8.82 10.48
C MET A 187 -3.01 9.72 11.48
N THR A 188 -4.00 9.17 12.19
CA THR A 188 -4.74 9.91 13.25
C THR A 188 -4.09 9.79 14.64
N GLY A 189 -3.01 9.02 14.78
CA GLY A 189 -2.36 8.77 16.07
C GLY A 189 -3.20 7.92 17.03
N ASN A 190 -4.22 7.22 16.52
CA ASN A 190 -5.09 6.38 17.33
C ASN A 190 -4.41 5.03 17.60
N ARG A 191 -4.12 4.78 18.89
CA ARG A 191 -3.40 3.57 19.32
C ARG A 191 -4.33 2.38 19.60
N LYS A 192 -5.65 2.53 19.56
CA LYS A 192 -6.58 1.42 19.83
C LYS A 192 -6.74 0.56 18.57
N ILE A 193 -5.88 -0.44 18.43
CA ILE A 193 -5.75 -1.24 17.20
C ILE A 193 -6.69 -2.45 17.12
N ALA A 194 -7.26 -2.88 18.25
CA ALA A 194 -8.32 -3.88 18.28
C ALA A 194 -9.21 -3.69 19.52
N GLU A 195 -10.50 -4.02 19.37
CA GLU A 195 -11.45 -4.13 20.47
C GLU A 195 -12.09 -5.51 20.42
N ILE A 196 -11.80 -6.35 21.42
CA ILE A 196 -12.32 -7.70 21.53
C ILE A 196 -13.47 -7.65 22.53
N ARG A 197 -14.68 -7.93 22.04
CA ARG A 197 -15.87 -8.00 22.88
C ARG A 197 -16.09 -9.42 23.36
N SER A 198 -16.14 -9.62 24.67
CA SER A 198 -16.52 -10.88 25.31
C SER A 198 -17.67 -10.62 26.28
N GLY A 199 -18.90 -10.91 25.83
CA GLY A 199 -20.12 -10.49 26.53
C GLY A 199 -20.20 -8.98 26.65
N ASN A 200 -20.29 -8.48 27.88
CA ASN A 200 -20.35 -7.03 28.19
C ASN A 200 -18.96 -6.40 28.42
N VAL A 201 -17.88 -7.17 28.33
CA VAL A 201 -16.52 -6.68 28.53
C VAL A 201 -15.87 -6.41 27.18
N VAL A 202 -15.33 -5.21 27.01
CA VAL A 202 -14.51 -4.84 25.85
C VAL A 202 -13.05 -4.78 26.31
N SER A 203 -12.21 -5.67 25.80
CA SER A 203 -10.76 -5.56 25.96
C SER A 203 -10.17 -4.85 24.75
N THR A 204 -9.21 -3.96 25.00
CA THR A 204 -8.58 -3.17 23.94
C THR A 204 -7.12 -3.55 23.81
N MET A 205 -6.69 -3.79 22.59
CA MET A 205 -5.27 -3.94 22.27
C MET A 205 -4.70 -2.57 21.89
N GLN A 206 -3.68 -2.13 22.62
CA GLN A 206 -3.12 -0.79 22.46
C GLN A 206 -1.61 -0.76 22.74
N PRO A 207 -0.76 -0.50 21.73
CA PRO A 207 0.66 -0.25 21.97
C PRO A 207 0.91 1.02 22.79
N PRO A 208 2.03 1.10 23.54
CA PRO A 208 2.33 2.21 24.43
C PRO A 208 2.54 3.54 23.69
N SER A 209 2.96 3.53 22.43
CA SER A 209 3.11 4.71 21.60
C SER A 209 2.90 4.41 20.12
N MET A 210 2.72 5.45 19.29
CA MET A 210 2.73 5.29 17.83
C MET A 210 4.07 4.78 17.31
N THR A 211 5.18 5.19 17.93
CA THR A 211 6.51 4.64 17.62
C THR A 211 6.53 3.13 17.82
N GLU A 212 5.96 2.65 18.91
CA GLU A 212 5.92 1.22 19.21
C GLU A 212 4.99 0.45 18.27
N LEU A 213 3.87 1.06 17.87
CA LEU A 213 2.99 0.49 16.85
C LEU A 213 3.77 0.19 15.55
N TYR A 214 4.57 1.15 15.07
CA TYR A 214 5.44 0.92 13.91
C TYR A 214 6.57 -0.08 14.18
N ASN A 215 7.19 -0.06 15.37
CA ASN A 215 8.23 -1.03 15.70
C ASN A 215 7.70 -2.47 15.59
N ILE A 216 6.53 -2.74 16.18
CA ILE A 216 5.91 -4.07 16.14
C ILE A 216 5.50 -4.43 14.69
N GLY A 217 4.89 -3.49 13.96
CA GLY A 217 4.51 -3.72 12.57
C GLY A 217 5.69 -4.02 11.63
N VAL A 218 6.82 -3.33 11.81
CA VAL A 218 8.05 -3.59 11.06
C VAL A 218 8.67 -4.91 11.48
N ALA A 219 8.78 -5.21 12.79
CA ALA A 219 9.29 -6.49 13.26
C ALA A 219 8.50 -7.69 12.71
N ALA A 220 7.19 -7.55 12.59
CA ALA A 220 6.33 -8.53 11.94
C ALA A 220 6.60 -8.70 10.44
N LEU A 221 7.19 -7.71 9.76
CA LEU A 221 7.57 -7.77 8.34
C LEU A 221 8.96 -8.37 8.12
N VAL A 222 9.87 -8.20 9.08
CA VAL A 222 11.27 -8.66 8.99
C VAL A 222 11.63 -9.64 10.13
N PRO A 223 10.98 -10.81 10.19
CA PRO A 223 11.16 -11.76 11.30
C PRO A 223 12.59 -12.31 11.45
N PHE A 224 13.36 -12.46 10.37
CA PHE A 224 14.76 -12.89 10.47
C PHE A 224 15.67 -11.78 10.96
N LEU A 225 15.40 -10.51 10.63
CA LEU A 225 16.11 -9.40 11.26
C LEU A 225 15.85 -9.36 12.77
N ASP A 226 14.61 -9.61 13.20
CA ASP A 226 14.28 -9.69 14.63
C ASP A 226 14.95 -10.91 15.30
N THR A 227 14.97 -12.05 14.61
CA THR A 227 15.67 -13.25 15.10
C THR A 227 17.18 -13.00 15.24
N LEU A 228 17.78 -12.28 14.29
CA LEU A 228 19.19 -11.88 14.34
C LEU A 228 19.45 -10.98 15.56
N ARG A 229 18.55 -10.03 15.84
CA ARG A 229 18.59 -9.18 17.05
C ARG A 229 18.55 -10.01 18.34
N LEU A 230 17.59 -10.92 18.45
CA LEU A 230 17.42 -11.79 19.62
C LEU A 230 18.65 -12.70 19.81
N THR A 231 19.20 -13.23 18.72
CA THR A 231 20.42 -14.05 18.75
C THR A 231 21.62 -13.25 19.23
N ALA A 232 21.80 -12.02 18.73
CA ALA A 232 22.85 -11.11 19.20
C ALA A 232 22.71 -10.82 20.71
N LEU A 233 21.48 -10.61 21.19
CA LEU A 233 21.20 -10.39 22.61
C LEU A 233 21.56 -11.63 23.46
N MET A 234 21.17 -12.83 23.01
CA MET A 234 21.50 -14.09 23.69
C MET A 234 23.01 -14.35 23.76
N LEU A 235 23.77 -13.85 22.78
CA LEU A 235 25.23 -13.91 22.76
C LEU A 235 25.90 -12.77 23.55
N GLY A 236 25.13 -11.85 24.15
CA GLY A 236 25.66 -10.69 24.86
C GLY A 236 26.31 -9.63 23.97
N LYS A 237 26.04 -9.65 22.65
CA LYS A 237 26.63 -8.75 21.66
C LYS A 237 25.87 -7.44 21.56
N MET A 238 26.00 -6.62 22.60
CA MET A 238 25.24 -5.36 22.72
C MET A 238 25.53 -4.36 21.59
N GLU A 239 26.73 -4.36 21.01
CA GLU A 239 27.04 -3.54 19.83
C GLU A 239 26.23 -3.98 18.61
N ALA A 240 26.20 -5.28 18.29
CA ALA A 240 25.38 -5.82 17.21
C ALA A 240 23.88 -5.58 17.44
N VAL A 241 23.39 -5.66 18.68
CA VAL A 241 22.01 -5.30 19.03
C VAL A 241 21.74 -3.83 18.68
N ALA A 242 22.60 -2.91 19.10
CA ALA A 242 22.45 -1.48 18.80
C ALA A 242 22.51 -1.18 17.29
N GLU A 243 23.36 -1.90 16.55
CA GLU A 243 23.45 -1.83 15.10
C GLU A 243 22.15 -2.28 14.42
N ILE A 244 21.57 -3.39 14.85
CA ILE A 244 20.31 -3.92 14.33
C ILE A 244 19.12 -3.00 14.69
N GLU A 245 19.08 -2.44 15.91
CA GLU A 245 18.09 -1.43 16.31
C GLU A 245 18.15 -0.16 15.44
N SER A 246 19.34 0.17 14.95
CA SER A 246 19.56 1.25 13.99
C SER A 246 18.85 0.97 12.65
N LEU A 247 18.81 -0.29 12.21
CA LEU A 247 18.09 -0.73 11.02
C LEU A 247 16.57 -0.67 11.24
N PHE A 248 16.07 -1.22 12.37
CA PHE A 248 14.66 -1.13 12.76
C PHE A 248 14.17 0.32 12.81
N THR A 249 14.96 1.22 13.40
CA THR A 249 14.61 2.64 13.47
C THR A 249 14.43 3.27 12.09
N ARG A 250 15.26 2.91 11.11
CA ARG A 250 15.15 3.44 9.74
C ARG A 250 13.99 2.82 8.99
N LEU A 251 13.78 1.51 9.08
CA LEU A 251 12.62 0.84 8.50
C LEU A 251 11.31 1.40 9.06
N ARG A 252 11.22 1.64 10.37
CA ARG A 252 10.08 2.34 10.99
C ARG A 252 9.86 3.72 10.40
N ARG A 253 10.92 4.51 10.24
CA ARG A 253 10.82 5.86 9.69
C ARG A 253 10.40 5.83 8.23
N ALA A 254 10.87 4.85 7.44
CA ALA A 254 10.42 4.61 6.08
C ALA A 254 8.93 4.24 6.05
N ALA A 255 8.48 3.31 6.89
CA ALA A 255 7.06 2.90 6.98
C ALA A 255 6.14 4.09 7.34
N ARG A 256 6.60 4.97 8.22
CA ARG A 256 5.87 6.21 8.55
C ARG A 256 5.85 7.18 7.37
N ALA A 257 6.96 7.34 6.66
CA ALA A 257 7.01 8.20 5.48
C ALA A 257 6.10 7.67 4.36
N LEU A 258 6.03 6.34 4.17
CA LEU A 258 5.08 5.67 3.28
C LEU A 258 3.62 6.01 3.64
N ASP A 259 3.23 5.92 4.92
CA ASP A 259 1.89 6.35 5.33
C ASP A 259 1.68 7.85 5.00
N GLU A 260 2.68 8.70 5.19
CA GLU A 260 2.56 10.13 4.86
C GLU A 260 2.39 10.36 3.34
N VAL A 261 3.03 9.54 2.48
CA VAL A 261 2.80 9.52 1.02
C VAL A 261 1.36 9.14 0.70
N LEU A 262 0.88 8.01 1.23
CA LEU A 262 -0.47 7.50 0.97
C LEU A 262 -1.55 8.48 1.47
N ALA A 263 -1.32 9.10 2.63
CA ALA A 263 -2.22 10.11 3.16
C ALA A 263 -2.27 11.36 2.30
N ALA A 264 -1.13 11.81 1.76
CA ALA A 264 -1.07 12.94 0.83
C ALA A 264 -1.80 12.62 -0.48
N LEU A 265 -1.62 11.42 -1.03
CA LEU A 265 -2.29 10.96 -2.25
C LEU A 265 -3.81 10.81 -2.06
N SER A 266 -4.30 10.41 -0.89
CA SER A 266 -5.75 10.32 -0.64
C SER A 266 -6.51 11.64 -0.80
N ARG A 267 -5.79 12.78 -0.84
CA ARG A 267 -6.39 14.10 -1.09
C ARG A 267 -6.83 14.26 -2.54
N THR A 268 -6.28 13.48 -3.47
CA THR A 268 -6.54 13.58 -4.91
C THR A 268 -7.67 12.66 -5.41
N ASN A 269 -8.34 11.89 -4.55
CA ASN A 269 -9.37 10.87 -4.88
C ASN A 269 -10.56 11.42 -5.72
N GLY A 270 -10.36 11.62 -7.02
CA GLY A 270 -11.37 11.99 -8.02
C GLY A 270 -12.18 13.26 -7.76
N ARG A 271 -11.72 14.11 -6.82
CA ARG A 271 -12.38 15.36 -6.38
C ARG A 271 -11.96 16.55 -7.21
N ASP A 272 -10.65 16.75 -7.31
CA ASP A 272 -10.07 17.76 -8.16
C ASP A 272 -9.60 17.11 -9.46
N ALA A 273 -9.89 17.76 -10.58
CA ALA A 273 -9.44 17.28 -11.88
C ALA A 273 -7.91 17.25 -12.01
N ILE A 274 -7.22 18.05 -11.18
CA ILE A 274 -5.76 18.19 -11.12
C ILE A 274 -5.36 18.36 -9.64
N PRO A 275 -4.43 17.55 -9.11
CA PRO A 275 -3.81 17.75 -7.79
C PRO A 275 -3.28 19.18 -7.62
N SER A 276 -3.49 19.77 -6.44
CA SER A 276 -2.93 21.09 -6.12
C SER A 276 -1.40 21.05 -6.02
N ALA A 277 -0.75 22.21 -6.23
CA ALA A 277 0.71 22.34 -6.05
C ALA A 277 1.15 21.93 -4.64
N ASP A 278 0.38 22.30 -3.61
CA ASP A 278 0.63 21.88 -2.23
C ASP A 278 0.57 20.36 -2.09
N THR A 279 -0.38 19.69 -2.75
CA THR A 279 -0.49 18.23 -2.70
C THR A 279 0.71 17.57 -3.36
N LEU A 280 1.15 18.06 -4.52
CA LEU A 280 2.34 17.55 -5.21
C LEU A 280 3.61 17.74 -4.37
N GLU A 281 3.76 18.90 -3.71
CA GLU A 281 4.88 19.17 -2.80
C GLU A 281 4.87 18.20 -1.61
N PHE A 282 3.72 18.01 -0.95
CA PHE A 282 3.59 17.08 0.17
C PHE A 282 3.90 15.63 -0.23
N VAL A 283 3.42 15.19 -1.39
CA VAL A 283 3.71 13.85 -1.92
C VAL A 283 5.21 13.70 -2.19
N SER A 284 5.82 14.68 -2.85
CA SER A 284 7.25 14.68 -3.15
C SER A 284 8.12 14.66 -1.90
N GLU A 285 7.81 15.50 -0.89
CA GLU A 285 8.54 15.55 0.37
C GLU A 285 8.39 14.25 1.18
N ALA A 286 7.19 13.68 1.23
CA ALA A 286 6.98 12.39 1.91
C ALA A 286 7.72 11.25 1.23
N PHE A 287 7.69 11.20 -0.10
CA PHE A 287 8.37 10.16 -0.86
C PHE A 287 9.90 10.30 -0.80
N ASP A 288 10.45 11.51 -0.85
CA ASP A 288 11.88 11.74 -0.60
C ASP A 288 12.33 11.21 0.77
N ARG A 289 11.56 11.51 1.82
CA ARG A 289 11.86 11.02 3.17
C ARG A 289 11.83 9.50 3.24
N GLU A 290 10.89 8.85 2.58
CA GLU A 290 10.86 7.40 2.47
C GLU A 290 12.14 6.85 1.82
N LEU A 291 12.49 7.34 0.63
CA LEU A 291 13.69 6.93 -0.09
C LEU A 291 14.97 7.17 0.73
N LEU A 292 15.06 8.32 1.41
CA LEU A 292 16.16 8.66 2.32
C LEU A 292 16.32 7.59 3.41
N TYR A 293 15.22 7.18 4.05
CA TYR A 293 15.28 6.17 5.09
C TYR A 293 15.62 4.78 4.55
N LEU A 294 15.08 4.39 3.38
CA LEU A 294 15.38 3.11 2.73
C LEU A 294 16.87 3.02 2.34
N ILE A 295 17.43 4.04 1.70
CA ILE A 295 18.87 4.07 1.36
C ILE A 295 19.73 4.02 2.62
N ALA A 296 19.32 4.73 3.67
CA ALA A 296 20.02 4.68 4.94
C ALA A 296 20.02 3.27 5.56
N VAL A 297 19.00 2.44 5.32
CA VAL A 297 18.98 1.03 5.74
C VAL A 297 20.08 0.27 4.99
N PHE A 298 20.11 0.33 3.66
CA PHE A 298 21.08 -0.41 2.84
C PHE A 298 22.54 0.01 3.11
N ASP A 299 22.77 1.31 3.29
CA ASP A 299 24.07 1.86 3.64
C ASP A 299 24.55 1.40 5.00
N THR A 300 23.65 1.41 5.98
CA THR A 300 23.98 1.02 7.35
C THR A 300 24.22 -0.48 7.40
N TYR A 301 23.36 -1.28 6.76
CA TYR A 301 23.46 -2.72 6.80
C TYR A 301 24.71 -3.23 6.08
N GLY A 302 25.05 -2.67 4.91
CA GLY A 302 26.27 -3.03 4.19
C GLY A 302 27.53 -2.79 5.02
N ARG A 303 27.60 -1.65 5.74
CA ARG A 303 28.73 -1.33 6.63
C ARG A 303 28.79 -2.25 7.85
N ILE A 304 27.65 -2.54 8.47
CA ILE A 304 27.54 -3.45 9.60
C ILE A 304 28.01 -4.86 9.21
N TYR A 305 27.50 -5.38 8.09
CA TYR A 305 27.86 -6.71 7.59
C TYR A 305 29.36 -6.86 7.36
N LEU A 306 30.01 -5.87 6.74
CA LEU A 306 31.47 -5.93 6.55
C LEU A 306 32.26 -5.91 7.87
N ARG A 307 31.74 -5.24 8.92
CA ARG A 307 32.34 -5.32 10.26
C ARG A 307 32.14 -6.70 10.88
N TRP A 308 30.99 -7.35 10.65
CA TRP A 308 30.77 -8.70 11.13
C TRP A 308 31.60 -9.75 10.37
N LEU A 309 31.95 -9.52 9.09
CA LEU A 309 32.88 -10.41 8.37
C LEU A 309 34.31 -10.36 8.92
N ASP A 310 34.76 -9.21 9.41
CA ASP A 310 36.07 -9.07 10.04
C ASP A 310 36.04 -8.00 11.14
N PRO A 311 35.64 -8.36 12.38
CA PRO A 311 35.57 -7.44 13.51
C PRO A 311 36.92 -6.87 13.91
N SER A 312 38.02 -7.53 13.51
CA SER A 312 39.38 -7.10 13.78
C SER A 312 39.89 -6.04 12.81
N SER A 313 39.17 -5.83 11.70
CA SER A 313 39.56 -4.87 10.67
C SER A 313 39.40 -3.43 11.15
N THR A 314 40.47 -2.66 11.01
CA THR A 314 40.44 -1.20 11.21
C THR A 314 40.00 -0.43 9.95
N ARG A 315 39.80 -1.14 8.83
CA ARG A 315 39.42 -0.52 7.55
C ARG A 315 37.94 -0.17 7.56
N GLN A 316 37.64 1.13 7.53
CA GLN A 316 36.27 1.62 7.38
C GLN A 316 35.82 1.57 5.91
N LEU A 317 35.34 0.42 5.47
CA LEU A 317 34.76 0.25 4.14
C LEU A 317 33.35 0.84 4.10
N ARG A 318 33.16 1.89 3.32
CA ARG A 318 31.84 2.49 3.06
C ARG A 318 31.20 1.78 1.87
N LYS A 319 30.62 0.61 2.13
CA LYS A 319 29.87 -0.19 1.14
C LYS A 319 28.39 -0.21 1.50
N SER A 320 27.55 -0.39 0.50
CA SER A 320 26.10 -0.36 0.64
C SER A 320 25.45 -1.52 -0.10
N LEU A 321 24.38 -2.06 0.47
CA LEU A 321 23.64 -3.17 -0.12
C LEU A 321 22.83 -2.76 -1.36
N HIS A 322 22.62 -1.46 -1.63
CA HIS A 322 22.02 -1.06 -2.90
C HIS A 322 23.00 -1.16 -4.09
N SER A 323 24.27 -1.48 -3.87
CA SER A 323 25.29 -1.61 -4.92
C SER A 323 25.54 -3.07 -5.27
N GLU A 324 25.29 -3.45 -6.52
CA GLU A 324 25.58 -4.80 -7.04
C GLU A 324 27.05 -5.20 -6.82
N LYS A 325 27.97 -4.26 -7.01
CA LYS A 325 29.40 -4.49 -6.75
C LYS A 325 29.68 -4.89 -5.31
N THR A 326 28.90 -4.42 -4.33
CA THR A 326 29.04 -4.86 -2.93
C THR A 326 28.66 -6.33 -2.79
N LEU A 327 27.64 -6.80 -3.51
CA LEU A 327 27.24 -8.21 -3.50
C LEU A 327 28.33 -9.09 -4.11
N ILE A 328 28.79 -8.73 -5.31
CA ILE A 328 29.82 -9.48 -6.04
C ILE A 328 31.14 -9.54 -5.26
N ASP A 329 31.57 -8.41 -4.68
CA ASP A 329 32.88 -8.32 -4.04
C ASP A 329 32.89 -8.90 -2.60
N TYR A 330 31.75 -8.89 -1.87
CA TYR A 330 31.73 -9.19 -0.42
C TYR A 330 30.66 -10.17 0.05
N VAL A 331 29.59 -10.41 -0.72
CA VAL A 331 28.52 -11.35 -0.33
C VAL A 331 28.70 -12.67 -1.03
N ASP A 332 28.68 -12.69 -2.36
CA ASP A 332 28.75 -13.92 -3.17
C ASP A 332 29.98 -14.80 -2.83
N PRO A 333 31.20 -14.25 -2.65
CA PRO A 333 32.37 -15.06 -2.32
C PRO A 333 32.28 -15.75 -0.94
N ASN A 334 31.49 -15.19 -0.03
CA ASN A 334 31.29 -15.72 1.31
C ASN A 334 30.21 -16.79 1.38
N TYR A 335 29.34 -16.91 0.37
CA TYR A 335 28.23 -17.88 0.36
C TYR A 335 28.19 -18.71 -0.94
N PRO A 336 29.27 -19.43 -1.31
CA PRO A 336 29.36 -20.15 -2.58
C PRO A 336 28.56 -21.48 -2.59
N ASP A 337 27.93 -21.86 -1.48
CA ASP A 337 27.27 -23.15 -1.33
C ASP A 337 25.98 -23.21 -2.18
N PRO A 338 25.71 -24.32 -2.90
CA PRO A 338 24.46 -24.49 -3.65
C PRO A 338 23.19 -24.32 -2.80
N SER A 339 23.24 -24.60 -1.50
CA SER A 339 22.11 -24.42 -0.58
C SER A 339 21.71 -22.95 -0.38
N THR A 340 22.64 -22.01 -0.56
CA THR A 340 22.37 -20.56 -0.45
C THR A 340 22.01 -19.91 -1.80
N ALA A 341 22.12 -20.63 -2.91
CA ALA A 341 21.94 -20.09 -4.26
C ALA A 341 20.57 -19.44 -4.49
N GLY A 342 19.49 -20.03 -3.97
CA GLY A 342 18.14 -19.46 -4.09
C GLY A 342 17.97 -18.14 -3.33
N GLN A 343 18.57 -18.02 -2.13
CA GLN A 343 18.54 -16.78 -1.35
C GLN A 343 19.39 -15.70 -2.02
N LEU A 344 20.57 -16.05 -2.54
CA LEU A 344 21.43 -15.14 -3.29
C LEU A 344 20.74 -14.62 -4.56
N GLN A 345 20.09 -15.50 -5.33
CA GLN A 345 19.32 -15.08 -6.49
C GLN A 345 18.25 -14.05 -6.09
N ARG A 346 17.49 -14.32 -5.03
CA ARG A 346 16.47 -13.41 -4.55
C ARG A 346 17.06 -12.07 -4.06
N ILE A 347 18.22 -12.10 -3.40
CA ILE A 347 18.97 -10.89 -3.00
C ILE A 347 19.35 -10.05 -4.21
N HIS A 348 19.87 -10.66 -5.29
CA HIS A 348 20.22 -9.94 -6.52
C HIS A 348 18.97 -9.35 -7.21
N GLU A 349 17.85 -10.07 -7.22
CA GLU A 349 16.57 -9.54 -7.73
C GLU A 349 16.09 -8.32 -6.93
N LEU A 350 16.17 -8.40 -5.59
CA LEU A 350 15.73 -7.34 -4.68
C LEU A 350 16.68 -6.15 -4.65
N GLN A 351 17.98 -6.37 -4.88
CA GLN A 351 18.98 -5.31 -4.98
C GLN A 351 18.66 -4.32 -6.10
N ARG A 352 17.99 -4.75 -7.18
CA ARG A 352 17.56 -3.83 -8.25
C ARG A 352 16.56 -2.79 -7.75
N PHE A 353 15.63 -3.15 -6.84
CA PHE A 353 14.74 -2.18 -6.21
C PHE A 353 15.49 -1.25 -5.24
N ALA A 354 16.49 -1.77 -4.52
CA ALA A 354 17.35 -0.95 -3.69
C ALA A 354 18.15 0.07 -4.51
N PHE A 355 18.64 -0.34 -5.68
CA PHE A 355 19.30 0.54 -6.65
C PHE A 355 18.34 1.58 -7.23
N THR A 356 17.09 1.19 -7.56
CA THR A 356 16.03 2.12 -7.96
C THR A 356 15.81 3.20 -6.90
N CYS A 357 15.78 2.85 -5.61
CA CYS A 357 15.66 3.84 -4.54
C CYS A 357 16.77 4.89 -4.62
N SER A 358 18.02 4.43 -4.80
CA SER A 358 19.21 5.29 -4.92
C SER A 358 19.11 6.24 -6.11
N GLU A 359 18.76 5.73 -7.29
CA GLU A 359 18.64 6.54 -8.51
C GLU A 359 17.50 7.56 -8.40
N LEU A 360 16.34 7.16 -7.86
CA LEU A 360 15.23 8.08 -7.61
C LEU A 360 15.61 9.20 -6.63
N ARG A 361 16.32 8.87 -5.55
CA ARG A 361 16.78 9.88 -4.59
C ARG A 361 17.85 10.82 -5.16
N ASN A 362 18.78 10.30 -5.96
CA ASN A 362 19.79 11.13 -6.61
C ASN A 362 19.14 12.20 -7.51
N ARG A 363 18.05 11.87 -8.19
CA ARG A 363 17.29 12.83 -9.01
C ARG A 363 16.66 13.95 -8.19
N ILE A 364 16.14 13.63 -6.99
CA ILE A 364 15.56 14.63 -6.07
C ILE A 364 16.59 15.69 -5.69
N HIS A 365 17.85 15.29 -5.55
CA HIS A 365 18.93 16.21 -5.22
C HIS A 365 19.25 17.22 -6.35
N ASP A 366 18.95 16.88 -7.61
CA ASP A 366 19.24 17.73 -8.77
C ASP A 366 18.04 18.60 -9.18
N THR A 367 16.81 18.10 -8.99
CA THR A 367 15.54 18.81 -9.23
C THR A 367 14.45 18.23 -8.33
N LEU A 368 13.48 19.06 -7.89
CA LEU A 368 12.26 18.58 -7.23
C LEU A 368 11.68 17.43 -8.08
N LEU A 369 11.36 16.29 -7.45
CA LEU A 369 10.79 15.13 -8.15
C LEU A 369 9.70 15.64 -9.09
N PRO A 370 9.74 15.36 -10.40
CA PRO A 370 8.70 15.77 -11.32
C PRO A 370 7.46 14.89 -11.09
N THR A 371 6.85 15.00 -9.91
CA THR A 371 5.53 14.49 -9.62
C THR A 371 4.55 15.35 -10.40
N GLY A 372 3.79 14.72 -11.28
CA GLY A 372 2.80 15.39 -12.09
C GLY A 372 1.49 14.64 -12.05
N ALA A 373 0.46 15.31 -12.57
CA ALA A 373 -0.83 14.68 -12.81
C ALA A 373 -0.82 14.10 -14.23
N PHE A 374 -0.90 12.78 -14.31
CA PHE A 374 -0.88 12.04 -15.56
C PHE A 374 -2.19 11.30 -15.74
N GLN A 375 -2.61 11.13 -17.00
CA GLN A 375 -3.73 10.24 -17.28
C GLN A 375 -3.36 8.82 -16.82
N ASN A 376 -4.29 8.21 -16.09
CA ASN A 376 -4.08 6.89 -15.50
C ASN A 376 -3.88 5.80 -16.56
N ARG A 377 -3.27 4.67 -16.15
CA ARG A 377 -2.97 3.49 -16.96
C ARG A 377 -4.17 2.87 -17.65
N THR A 378 -5.37 3.12 -17.14
CA THR A 378 -6.57 2.49 -17.64
C THR A 378 -7.76 3.43 -17.55
N TYR A 379 -8.78 3.11 -18.34
CA TYR A 379 -9.82 3.97 -18.86
C TYR A 379 -10.49 4.92 -17.87
N GLY A 380 -10.56 6.19 -18.25
CA GLY A 380 -11.29 7.21 -17.50
C GLY A 380 -10.50 8.51 -17.45
N GLY A 381 -11.18 9.65 -17.35
CA GLY A 381 -10.53 10.96 -17.21
C GLY A 381 -9.85 11.17 -15.85
N ALA A 382 -9.59 10.11 -15.08
CA ALA A 382 -8.94 10.17 -13.77
C ALA A 382 -7.44 10.41 -13.94
N GLN A 383 -6.91 11.34 -13.15
CA GLN A 383 -5.48 11.62 -13.11
C GLN A 383 -4.85 10.91 -11.91
N ALA A 384 -3.73 10.23 -12.14
CA ALA A 384 -2.87 9.68 -11.10
C ALA A 384 -1.69 10.64 -10.85
N VAL A 385 -1.20 10.68 -9.62
CA VAL A 385 0.06 11.35 -9.31
C VAL A 385 1.19 10.38 -9.64
N ALA A 386 1.97 10.70 -10.67
CA ALA A 386 3.05 9.85 -11.14
C ALA A 386 4.38 10.62 -11.20
N ILE A 387 5.49 9.89 -11.18
CA ILE A 387 6.85 10.41 -11.31
C ILE A 387 7.40 10.13 -12.69
N ASP A 388 8.16 11.06 -13.26
CA ASP A 388 8.94 10.80 -14.48
C ASP A 388 10.00 9.72 -14.21
N PHE A 389 9.85 8.60 -14.93
CA PHE A 389 10.69 7.42 -14.83
C PHE A 389 11.63 7.26 -16.04
N THR A 390 11.45 8.07 -17.08
CA THR A 390 12.06 7.94 -18.43
C THR A 390 13.58 7.95 -18.43
N SER A 391 14.18 8.65 -17.46
CA SER A 391 15.63 8.85 -17.43
C SER A 391 16.34 7.97 -16.40
N ALA A 392 15.65 7.09 -15.68
CA ALA A 392 16.19 6.44 -14.48
C ALA A 392 17.46 5.62 -14.74
N GLY A 393 17.72 5.20 -15.98
CA GLY A 393 18.93 4.44 -16.31
C GLY A 393 18.98 3.08 -15.62
N ILE A 394 17.84 2.63 -15.07
CA ILE A 394 17.71 1.38 -14.33
C ILE A 394 17.33 0.30 -15.32
N GLU A 395 18.18 -0.71 -15.46
CA GLU A 395 17.83 -1.93 -16.20
C GLU A 395 16.93 -2.82 -15.34
N LEU A 396 15.61 -2.64 -15.50
CA LEU A 396 14.58 -3.48 -14.88
C LEU A 396 14.05 -4.51 -15.88
N THR A 397 13.70 -5.71 -15.40
CA THR A 397 12.93 -6.65 -16.20
C THR A 397 11.49 -6.15 -16.34
N GLN A 398 10.75 -6.60 -17.37
CA GLN A 398 9.34 -6.20 -17.52
C GLN A 398 8.51 -6.49 -16.27
N GLN A 399 8.72 -7.64 -15.63
CA GLN A 399 8.07 -7.97 -14.36
C GLN A 399 8.35 -6.95 -13.25
N GLN A 400 9.57 -6.40 -13.19
CA GLN A 400 9.94 -5.37 -12.22
C GLN A 400 9.32 -4.01 -12.56
N VAL A 401 9.28 -3.66 -13.86
CA VAL A 401 8.60 -2.47 -14.39
C VAL A 401 7.10 -2.51 -14.06
N ASP A 402 6.46 -3.66 -14.26
CA ASP A 402 5.03 -3.86 -13.96
C ASP A 402 4.75 -3.71 -12.46
N ARG A 403 5.63 -4.23 -11.60
CA ARG A 403 5.52 -4.13 -10.13
C ARG A 403 5.65 -2.70 -9.61
N LEU A 404 6.55 -1.90 -10.19
CA LEU A 404 6.67 -0.47 -9.89
C LEU A 404 5.50 0.33 -10.47
N GLY A 405 4.76 -0.28 -11.38
CA GLY A 405 3.65 0.37 -12.01
C GLY A 405 4.09 1.49 -12.95
N VAL A 406 4.91 1.12 -13.92
CA VAL A 406 5.39 2.04 -14.93
C VAL A 406 4.51 1.95 -16.18
N TRP A 407 4.21 3.09 -16.81
CA TRP A 407 3.49 3.17 -18.08
C TRP A 407 3.91 4.38 -18.91
N GLU A 408 3.49 4.43 -20.17
CA GLU A 408 3.65 5.60 -21.02
C GLU A 408 2.43 6.51 -20.88
N ALA A 409 2.66 7.78 -20.55
CA ALA A 409 1.62 8.78 -20.38
C ALA A 409 2.02 10.12 -20.97
N THR A 410 1.03 10.87 -21.46
CA THR A 410 1.20 12.29 -21.79
C THR A 410 0.70 13.13 -20.62
N ALA A 411 1.49 14.09 -20.16
CA ALA A 411 1.05 15.01 -19.11
C ALA A 411 -0.19 15.80 -19.56
N ALA A 412 -1.09 16.10 -18.63
CA ALA A 412 -2.39 16.72 -18.95
C ALA A 412 -2.27 18.07 -19.69
N ASN A 413 -1.17 18.80 -19.48
CA ASN A 413 -0.87 20.09 -20.11
C ASN A 413 -0.03 19.97 -21.40
N GLN A 414 0.27 18.76 -21.87
CA GLN A 414 1.21 18.49 -22.97
C GLN A 414 0.66 17.51 -24.01
N VAL A 415 -0.65 17.53 -24.26
CA VAL A 415 -1.40 16.56 -25.12
C VAL A 415 -0.80 16.33 -26.53
N PHE A 416 0.01 17.25 -27.05
CA PHE A 416 0.67 17.14 -28.37
C PHE A 416 2.16 16.75 -28.31
N MET A 417 2.69 16.49 -27.12
CA MET A 417 4.08 16.05 -26.92
C MET A 417 4.17 14.53 -26.93
N PRO A 418 5.36 13.96 -27.22
CA PRO A 418 5.59 12.53 -27.10
C PRO A 418 5.26 12.03 -25.68
N PRO A 419 4.71 10.81 -25.55
CA PRO A 419 4.48 10.21 -24.24
C PRO A 419 5.80 10.06 -23.48
N THR A 420 5.71 10.21 -22.16
CA THR A 420 6.80 10.08 -21.19
C THR A 420 6.58 8.81 -20.39
N VAL A 421 7.66 8.15 -19.96
CA VAL A 421 7.54 6.95 -19.13
C VAL A 421 7.40 7.40 -17.69
N VAL A 422 6.30 7.05 -17.04
CA VAL A 422 5.97 7.48 -15.68
C VAL A 422 5.69 6.30 -14.77
N ALA A 423 5.89 6.47 -13.46
CA ALA A 423 5.58 5.47 -12.44
C ALA A 423 4.59 6.02 -11.40
N ASP A 424 3.64 5.20 -10.98
CA ASP A 424 2.59 5.65 -10.05
C ASP A 424 3.19 5.76 -8.66
N VAL A 425 3.00 6.90 -7.98
CA VAL A 425 3.69 7.14 -6.72
C VAL A 425 3.24 6.16 -5.64
N ALA A 426 1.93 5.87 -5.53
CA ALA A 426 1.43 4.93 -4.52
C ALA A 426 2.01 3.52 -4.72
N THR A 427 1.91 3.01 -5.96
CA THR A 427 2.43 1.69 -6.34
C THR A 427 3.94 1.61 -6.11
N THR A 428 4.67 2.62 -6.58
CA THR A 428 6.13 2.68 -6.46
C THR A 428 6.57 2.72 -5.00
N ALA A 429 5.97 3.59 -4.18
CA ALA A 429 6.31 3.73 -2.76
C ALA A 429 6.09 2.41 -2.00
N VAL A 430 4.89 1.81 -2.13
CA VAL A 430 4.56 0.54 -1.48
C VAL A 430 5.49 -0.59 -1.93
N GLU A 431 5.76 -0.70 -3.23
CA GLU A 431 6.62 -1.74 -3.79
C GLU A 431 8.08 -1.57 -3.34
N LEU A 432 8.63 -0.36 -3.38
CA LEU A 432 10.00 -0.09 -2.92
C LEU A 432 10.18 -0.37 -1.42
N PHE A 433 9.23 0.03 -0.58
CA PHE A 433 9.27 -0.30 0.85
C PHE A 433 9.19 -1.82 1.09
N THR A 434 8.24 -2.49 0.43
CA THR A 434 8.02 -3.93 0.63
C THR A 434 9.21 -4.74 0.13
N ALA A 435 9.75 -4.42 -1.05
CA ALA A 435 10.95 -5.05 -1.58
C ALA A 435 12.18 -4.77 -0.71
N ALA A 436 12.31 -3.56 -0.15
CA ALA A 436 13.40 -3.23 0.77
C ALA A 436 13.33 -4.03 2.07
N ALA A 437 12.14 -4.16 2.66
CA ALA A 437 11.94 -4.96 3.87
C ALA A 437 12.21 -6.45 3.61
N GLU A 438 11.69 -6.99 2.50
CA GLU A 438 12.00 -8.36 2.07
C GLU A 438 13.50 -8.55 1.85
N TYR A 439 14.18 -7.59 1.23
CA TYR A 439 15.61 -7.66 0.99
C TYR A 439 16.39 -7.75 2.32
N VAL A 440 16.08 -6.85 3.25
CA VAL A 440 16.69 -6.85 4.58
C VAL A 440 16.46 -8.19 5.28
N ASP A 441 15.25 -8.76 5.18
CA ASP A 441 14.91 -10.00 5.86
C ASP A 441 15.58 -11.23 5.23
N VAL A 442 15.56 -11.35 3.89
CA VAL A 442 16.25 -12.43 3.15
C VAL A 442 17.76 -12.36 3.38
N PHE A 443 18.34 -11.16 3.37
CA PHE A 443 19.75 -10.97 3.69
C PHE A 443 20.05 -11.36 5.15
N SER A 444 19.19 -10.97 6.09
CA SER A 444 19.30 -11.36 7.50
C SER A 444 19.22 -12.87 7.69
N ARG A 445 18.33 -13.55 6.95
CA ARG A 445 18.24 -15.01 6.93
C ARG A 445 19.56 -15.62 6.46
N LEU A 446 20.07 -15.22 5.29
CA LEU A 446 21.31 -15.74 4.72
C LEU A 446 22.45 -15.68 5.74
N ILE A 447 22.70 -14.50 6.31
CA ILE A 447 23.83 -14.30 7.21
C ILE A 447 23.63 -14.98 8.57
N LEU A 448 22.38 -15.14 9.02
CA LEU A 448 22.07 -15.83 10.28
C LEU A 448 22.19 -17.35 10.13
N THR A 449 21.86 -17.90 8.95
CA THR A 449 21.77 -19.34 8.73
C THR A 449 22.98 -19.98 8.08
N SER A 450 23.87 -19.18 7.50
CA SER A 450 25.00 -19.67 6.72
C SER A 450 26.32 -19.08 7.24
N ILE A 451 27.30 -19.95 7.46
CA ILE A 451 28.64 -19.54 7.89
C ILE A 451 29.40 -19.01 6.67
N PRO A 452 29.99 -17.79 6.73
CA PRO A 452 30.73 -17.22 5.60
C PRO A 452 32.02 -17.99 5.33
N ALA A 453 32.24 -18.40 4.07
CA ALA A 453 33.34 -19.27 3.67
C ALA A 453 34.71 -18.57 3.61
N GLN A 454 34.75 -17.27 3.27
CA GLN A 454 36.00 -16.52 3.07
C GLN A 454 36.31 -15.54 4.21
N ALA A 455 35.64 -15.69 5.36
CA ALA A 455 35.79 -14.83 6.52
C ALA A 455 36.14 -15.64 7.78
N PRO A 456 37.41 -16.08 7.94
CA PRO A 456 37.81 -16.94 9.06
C PRO A 456 37.72 -16.25 10.44
N ASN A 457 37.70 -14.91 10.46
CA ASN A 457 37.57 -14.10 11.67
C ASN A 457 36.14 -13.56 11.85
N ALA A 458 35.16 -14.10 11.10
CA ALA A 458 33.79 -13.64 11.18
C ALA A 458 33.25 -13.70 12.62
N ASP A 459 32.40 -12.72 12.93
CA ASP A 459 31.66 -12.63 14.17
C ASP A 459 30.76 -13.87 14.33
N ASP A 460 30.75 -14.51 15.51
CA ASP A 460 30.00 -15.75 15.77
C ASP A 460 28.47 -15.60 15.78
N LEU A 461 27.96 -14.43 15.42
CA LEU A 461 26.56 -14.21 15.06
C LEU A 461 26.26 -14.79 13.66
N LEU A 462 27.23 -14.77 12.75
CA LEU A 462 27.06 -15.24 11.38
C LEU A 462 27.01 -16.78 11.33
N GLY A 463 25.99 -17.32 10.68
CA GLY A 463 25.74 -18.76 10.61
C GLY A 463 25.38 -19.41 11.96
N LYS A 464 24.92 -18.62 12.93
CA LYS A 464 24.65 -19.10 14.29
C LYS A 464 23.44 -20.03 14.39
N VAL A 465 22.46 -19.85 13.53
CA VAL A 465 21.24 -20.65 13.51
C VAL A 465 21.36 -21.68 12.41
N THR A 466 21.07 -22.94 12.68
CA THR A 466 20.99 -23.94 11.62
C THR A 466 19.67 -23.76 10.87
N ASP A 467 19.71 -23.56 9.56
CA ASP A 467 18.49 -23.71 8.74
C ASP A 467 18.15 -25.21 8.70
N THR A 468 17.17 -25.62 9.52
CA THR A 468 16.72 -27.00 9.60
C THR A 468 15.82 -27.39 8.42
N GLY A 469 15.60 -26.49 7.44
CA GLY A 469 14.64 -26.66 6.36
C GLY A 469 13.19 -26.78 6.86
N THR A 470 12.98 -26.55 8.16
CA THR A 470 11.66 -26.60 8.78
C THR A 470 10.94 -25.30 8.44
N PRO A 471 9.66 -25.33 8.04
CA PRO A 471 8.91 -24.11 7.79
C PRO A 471 8.97 -23.18 9.00
N ILE A 472 9.16 -21.88 8.74
CA ILE A 472 9.05 -20.86 9.78
C ILE A 472 7.69 -21.05 10.46
N PRO A 473 7.61 -21.07 11.80
CA PRO A 473 6.33 -21.20 12.48
C PRO A 473 5.34 -20.16 11.98
N SER A 474 4.07 -20.54 11.84
CA SER A 474 3.04 -19.57 11.48
C SER A 474 3.07 -18.40 12.47
N PRO A 475 2.99 -17.14 11.99
CA PRO A 475 3.03 -15.97 12.86
C PRO A 475 1.97 -16.08 13.96
N HIS A 476 2.29 -15.62 15.17
CA HIS A 476 1.33 -15.59 16.27
C HIS A 476 0.11 -14.74 15.87
N PRO A 477 -1.13 -15.03 16.32
CA PRO A 477 -2.32 -14.27 15.90
C PRO A 477 -2.21 -12.75 16.09
N VAL A 478 -1.51 -12.32 17.14
CA VAL A 478 -1.19 -10.90 17.37
C VAL A 478 -0.31 -10.31 16.26
N GLU A 479 0.71 -11.04 15.83
CA GLU A 479 1.58 -10.62 14.73
C GLU A 479 0.81 -10.58 13.40
N GLN A 480 -0.04 -11.58 13.15
CA GLN A 480 -0.93 -11.58 11.97
C GLN A 480 -1.83 -10.35 11.95
N HIS A 481 -2.39 -9.96 13.10
CA HIS A 481 -3.21 -8.75 13.21
C HIS A 481 -2.40 -7.50 12.84
N TYR A 482 -1.17 -7.36 13.35
CA TYR A 482 -0.30 -6.25 12.94
C TYR A 482 0.01 -6.28 11.44
N ARG A 483 0.35 -7.43 10.87
CA ARG A 483 0.58 -7.57 9.42
C ARG A 483 -0.62 -7.09 8.62
N ARG A 484 -1.85 -7.53 8.96
CA ARG A 484 -3.07 -7.09 8.27
C ARG A 484 -3.36 -5.60 8.44
N MET A 485 -3.21 -5.06 9.66
CA MET A 485 -3.40 -3.63 9.94
C MET A 485 -2.47 -2.73 9.13
N PHE A 486 -1.30 -3.25 8.82
CA PHE A 486 -0.35 -2.55 8.01
C PHE A 486 -0.56 -2.82 6.50
N GLY A 487 -1.13 -3.96 6.12
CA GLY A 487 -1.32 -4.40 4.73
C GLY A 487 -0.16 -5.25 4.23
N TRP A 488 0.61 -5.87 5.13
CA TRP A 488 1.76 -6.67 4.78
C TRP A 488 1.25 -7.99 4.22
N ARG A 489 1.63 -8.32 2.99
CA ARG A 489 1.20 -9.58 2.36
C ARG A 489 1.70 -10.76 3.21
N VAL A 490 0.77 -11.65 3.57
CA VAL A 490 1.10 -12.93 4.17
C VAL A 490 1.50 -13.84 3.03
N ASN A 491 2.80 -13.93 2.75
CA ASN A 491 3.32 -14.91 1.79
C ASN A 491 3.21 -16.33 2.36
#